data_AF-A0A1S4B2J3-F1
#
_entry.id   AF-A0A1S4B2J3-F1
#
_cell.length_a   1.000
_cell.length_b   1.000
_cell.length_c   1.000
_cell.angle_alpha   90.00
_cell.angle_beta   90.00
_cell.angle_gamma   90.00
#
_symmetry.space_group_name_H-M   'P 1'
#
loop_
_entity.id
_entity.type
_entity.pdbx_description
1 polymer ?
#
loop_
_entity_poly.entity_id
_entity_poly.type
_entity_poly.pdbx_seq_one_letter_code
_entity_poly.pdbx_strand_id
1 'polypeptide(L)'
;MENYSIWSRATLLALECKNKLGFIDGIVRRANVGKDLEKQWDRCNALVKSWIMSNVSKDLLGGILFRPDAYSVWNDLKEKFDRVNLTRIYHLYKEVATFTQGSLH
;
A
#
# COMPACT_ATOMS: atom_id res chain seq x y z
N MET A 1 -11.01 0.13 -6.92
CA MET A 1 -10.45 -1.12 -6.40
C MET A 1 -11.22 -1.45 -5.12
N GLU A 2 -12.34 -2.16 -5.24
CA GLU A 2 -13.31 -2.36 -4.15
C GLU A 2 -12.75 -3.12 -2.94
N ASN A 3 -11.57 -3.74 -3.07
CA ASN A 3 -11.02 -4.63 -2.07
C ASN A 3 -9.66 -4.20 -1.49
N TYR A 4 -9.23 -2.94 -1.65
CA TYR A 4 -7.93 -2.51 -1.10
C TYR A 4 -7.84 -2.69 0.42
N SER A 5 -8.91 -2.40 1.16
CA SER A 5 -8.96 -2.58 2.62
C SER A 5 -8.81 -4.05 3.02
N ILE A 6 -9.50 -4.96 2.32
CA ILE A 6 -9.42 -6.40 2.56
C ILE A 6 -8.02 -6.92 2.20
N TRP A 7 -7.52 -6.56 1.02
CA TRP A 7 -6.22 -6.98 0.53
C TRP A 7 -5.08 -6.47 1.41
N SER A 8 -5.13 -5.20 1.84
CA SER A 8 -4.11 -4.62 2.71
C SER A 8 -4.10 -5.30 4.07
N ARG A 9 -5.27 -5.56 4.66
CA ARG A 9 -5.40 -6.31 5.92
C ARG A 9 -4.85 -7.74 5.81
N ALA A 10 -5.19 -8.46 4.74
CA ALA A 10 -4.70 -9.81 4.48
C ALA A 10 -3.17 -9.83 4.27
N THR A 11 -2.64 -8.82 3.57
CA THR A 11 -1.19 -8.63 3.37
C THR A 11 -0.46 -8.41 4.69
N LEU A 12 -0.97 -7.53 5.54
CA LEU A 12 -0.39 -7.27 6.86
C LEU A 12 -0.33 -8.56 7.69
N LEU A 13 -1.43 -9.32 7.75
CA LEU A 13 -1.49 -10.59 8.47
C LEU A 13 -0.50 -11.62 7.89
N ALA A 14 -0.44 -11.77 6.57
CA ALA A 14 0.46 -12.72 5.93
C ALA A 14 1.94 -12.41 6.19
N LEU A 15 2.31 -11.13 6.24
CA LEU A 15 3.67 -10.69 6.55
C LEU A 15 3.98 -10.82 8.04
N GLU A 16 3.00 -10.58 8.92
CA GLU A 16 3.11 -10.81 10.36
C GLU A 16 3.42 -12.29 10.64
N CYS A 17 2.65 -13.23 10.08
CA CYS A 17 2.90 -14.66 10.24
C CYS A 17 4.27 -15.12 9.74
N LYS A 18 4.93 -14.33 8.87
CA LYS A 18 6.25 -14.62 8.31
C LYS A 18 7.38 -13.84 9.01
N ASN A 19 7.08 -13.05 10.04
CA ASN A 19 8.01 -12.11 10.66
C ASN A 19 8.67 -11.15 9.65
N LYS A 20 7.87 -10.66 8.69
CA LYS A 20 8.32 -9.76 7.61
C LYS A 20 7.59 -8.42 7.59
N LEU A 21 6.69 -8.14 8.54
CA LEU A 21 5.97 -6.87 8.60
C LEU A 21 6.94 -5.67 8.64
N GLY A 22 8.06 -5.83 9.33
CA GLY A 22 9.15 -4.86 9.42
C GLY A 22 9.66 -4.27 8.09
N PHE A 23 9.51 -5.01 6.99
CA PHE A 23 9.95 -4.58 5.66
C PHE A 23 9.01 -3.56 5.00
N ILE A 24 7.74 -3.50 5.43
CA ILE A 24 6.74 -2.59 4.86
C ILE A 24 6.32 -1.46 5.81
N ASP A 25 6.48 -1.62 7.12
CA ASP A 25 6.25 -0.55 8.10
C ASP A 25 7.48 0.36 8.30
N GLY A 26 8.63 -0.07 7.82
CA GLY A 26 9.88 0.69 7.84
C GLY A 26 10.72 0.50 9.10
N ILE A 27 10.39 -0.46 9.96
CA ILE A 27 11.23 -0.86 11.10
C ILE A 27 12.54 -1.48 10.60
N VAL A 28 12.48 -2.32 9.56
CA VAL A 28 13.62 -3.04 8.99
C VAL A 28 14.09 -2.35 7.70
N ARG A 29 14.83 -1.24 7.87
CA ARG A 29 15.47 -0.52 6.74
C ARG A 29 16.86 -1.05 6.46
N ARG A 30 17.25 -1.01 5.18
CA ARG A 30 18.61 -1.35 4.74
C ARG A 30 19.69 -0.60 5.53
N ALA A 31 19.47 0.69 5.78
CA ALA A 31 20.41 1.55 6.52
C ALA A 31 20.59 1.14 8.01
N ASN A 32 19.67 0.36 8.56
CA ASN A 32 19.66 -0.02 9.97
C ASN A 32 20.13 -1.48 10.19
N VAL A 33 20.52 -2.17 9.12
CA VAL A 33 20.96 -3.57 9.15
C VAL A 33 22.48 -3.62 9.14
N GLY A 34 23.06 -4.55 9.92
CA GLY A 34 24.49 -4.80 9.92
C GLY A 34 25.03 -5.20 8.54
N LYS A 35 26.28 -4.84 8.23
CA LYS A 35 26.91 -5.11 6.93
C LYS A 35 26.90 -6.60 6.55
N ASP A 36 26.98 -7.48 7.54
CA ASP A 36 26.94 -8.93 7.42
C ASP A 36 25.56 -9.48 7.00
N LEU A 37 24.51 -8.66 7.14
CA LEU A 37 23.13 -9.02 6.85
C LEU A 37 22.55 -8.32 5.61
N GLU A 38 23.32 -7.49 4.90
CA GLU A 38 22.85 -6.73 3.73
C GLU A 38 22.27 -7.62 2.64
N LYS A 39 22.93 -8.74 2.31
CA LYS A 39 22.46 -9.67 1.26
C LYS A 39 21.17 -10.38 1.67
N GLN A 40 21.03 -10.73 2.95
CA GLN A 40 19.86 -11.36 3.52
C GLN A 40 18.69 -10.37 3.53
N TRP A 41 18.96 -9.11 3.84
CA TRP A 41 17.99 -8.02 3.73
C TRP A 41 17.55 -7.84 2.27
N ASP A 42 18.48 -7.74 1.32
CA ASP A 42 18.18 -7.55 -0.10
C ASP A 42 17.28 -8.69 -0.63
N ARG A 43 17.58 -9.94 -0.25
CA ARG A 43 16.76 -11.11 -0.59
C ARG A 43 15.36 -11.05 0.03
N CYS A 44 15.25 -10.71 1.31
CA CYS A 44 13.94 -10.60 1.97
C CYS A 44 13.10 -9.47 1.38
N ASN A 45 13.71 -8.31 1.15
CA ASN A 45 13.08 -7.17 0.51
C ASN A 45 12.56 -7.53 -0.90
N ALA A 46 13.37 -8.21 -1.72
CA ALA A 46 12.96 -8.67 -3.04
C ALA A 46 11.77 -9.65 -2.99
N LEU A 47 11.75 -10.57 -2.02
CA LEU A 47 10.63 -11.50 -1.82
C LEU A 47 9.34 -10.76 -1.46
N VAL A 48 9.39 -9.81 -0.52
CA VAL A 48 8.22 -9.03 -0.12
C VAL A 48 7.73 -8.16 -1.30
N LYS A 49 8.63 -7.49 -2.03
CA LYS A 49 8.29 -6.73 -3.24
C LYS A 49 7.59 -7.61 -4.29
N SER A 50 8.18 -8.76 -4.61
CA SER A 50 7.62 -9.68 -5.60
C SER A 50 6.21 -10.13 -5.19
N TRP A 51 6.02 -10.48 -3.93
CA TRP A 51 4.72 -10.89 -3.41
C TRP A 51 3.67 -9.77 -3.53
N ILE A 52 4.01 -8.53 -3.18
CA ILE A 52 3.11 -7.39 -3.36
C ILE A 52 2.77 -7.22 -4.84
N MET A 53 3.78 -7.23 -5.71
CA MET A 53 3.60 -7.05 -7.16
C MET A 53 2.73 -8.16 -7.78
N SER A 54 2.87 -9.41 -7.35
CA SER A 54 2.06 -10.53 -7.85
C SER A 54 0.58 -10.43 -7.44
N ASN A 55 0.25 -9.63 -6.44
CA ASN A 55 -1.11 -9.53 -5.90
C ASN A 55 -1.80 -8.18 -6.19
N VAL A 56 -1.20 -7.31 -7.00
CA VAL A 56 -1.83 -6.06 -7.45
C VAL A 56 -2.16 -6.10 -8.94
N SER A 57 -3.11 -5.26 -9.38
CA SER A 57 -3.48 -5.18 -10.79
C SER A 57 -2.32 -4.63 -11.64
N LYS A 58 -2.26 -5.06 -12.91
CA LYS A 58 -1.20 -4.65 -13.85
C LYS A 58 -1.10 -3.13 -14.02
N ASP A 59 -2.23 -2.42 -13.95
CA ASP A 59 -2.29 -0.96 -14.06
C ASP A 59 -1.57 -0.24 -12.91
N LEU A 60 -1.36 -0.91 -11.78
CA LEU A 60 -0.56 -0.35 -10.68
C LEU A 60 0.93 -0.64 -10.82
N LEU A 61 1.31 -1.70 -11.53
CA LEU A 61 2.70 -2.15 -11.61
C LEU A 61 3.62 -1.05 -12.14
N GLY A 62 3.19 -0.29 -13.15
CA GLY A 62 3.98 0.79 -13.73
C GLY A 62 4.42 1.86 -12.72
N GLY A 63 3.60 2.12 -11.69
CA GLY A 63 3.92 3.11 -10.65
C GLY A 63 4.86 2.58 -9.55
N ILE A 64 4.83 1.27 -9.29
CA ILE A 64 5.55 0.67 -8.15
C ILE A 64 6.80 -0.13 -8.54
N LEU A 65 6.93 -0.54 -9.82
CA LEU A 65 8.01 -1.41 -10.30
C LEU A 65 9.41 -0.87 -9.96
N PHE A 66 9.59 0.44 -10.16
CA PHE A 66 10.88 1.11 -10.01
C PHE A 66 11.16 1.60 -8.59
N ARG A 67 10.30 1.28 -7.62
CA ARG A 67 10.51 1.69 -6.22
C ARG A 67 11.68 0.90 -5.60
N PRO A 68 12.51 1.53 -4.76
CA PRO A 68 13.74 0.92 -4.29
C PRO A 68 13.51 -0.27 -3.34
N ASP A 69 12.50 -0.20 -2.48
CA ASP A 69 12.23 -1.22 -1.46
C ASP A 69 10.73 -1.50 -1.28
N ALA A 70 10.42 -2.58 -0.55
CA ALA A 70 9.05 -3.01 -0.26
C ALA A 70 8.28 -1.94 0.52
N TYR A 71 8.95 -1.22 1.40
CA TYR A 71 8.39 -0.08 2.11
C TYR A 71 7.89 1.00 1.16
N SER A 72 8.70 1.40 0.18
CA SER A 72 8.34 2.44 -0.79
C SER A 72 7.18 1.99 -1.65
N VAL A 73 7.19 0.72 -2.10
CA VAL A 73 6.04 0.13 -2.80
C VAL A 73 4.77 0.19 -1.94
N TRP A 74 4.86 -0.20 -0.67
CA TRP A 74 3.72 -0.25 0.24
C TRP A 74 3.12 1.14 0.49
N ASN A 75 3.98 2.13 0.76
CA ASN A 75 3.54 3.51 0.98
C ASN A 75 2.89 4.14 -0.24
N ASP A 76 3.45 3.92 -1.44
CA ASP A 76 2.84 4.40 -2.68
C ASP A 76 1.43 3.85 -2.89
N LEU A 77 1.24 2.55 -2.63
CA LEU A 77 -0.08 1.93 -2.70
C LEU A 77 -1.00 2.56 -1.66
N LYS A 78 -0.55 2.67 -0.41
CA LYS A 78 -1.32 3.27 0.69
C LYS A 78 -1.77 4.69 0.36
N GLU A 79 -0.85 5.56 -0.04
CA GLU A 79 -1.15 6.94 -0.39
C GLU A 79 -2.12 7.04 -1.57
N LYS A 80 -1.91 6.24 -2.62
CA LYS A 80 -2.79 6.23 -3.79
C LYS A 80 -4.22 5.84 -3.42
N PHE A 81 -4.40 4.82 -2.58
CA PHE A 81 -5.74 4.36 -2.20
C PHE A 81 -6.40 5.22 -1.13
N ASP A 82 -5.63 5.75 -0.18
CA ASP A 82 -6.15 6.70 0.82
C ASP A 82 -6.66 7.98 0.14
N ARG A 83 -5.91 8.53 -0.83
CA ARG A 83 -6.35 9.68 -1.64
C ARG A 83 -7.63 9.39 -2.42
N VAL A 84 -7.72 8.24 -3.11
CA VAL A 84 -8.92 7.86 -3.87
C VAL A 84 -10.14 7.71 -2.95
N ASN A 85 -9.96 7.14 -1.77
CA ASN A 85 -11.04 6.99 -0.79
C ASN A 85 -11.54 8.36 -0.30
N LEU A 86 -10.63 9.29 0.04
CA LEU A 86 -10.99 10.65 0.46
C LEU A 86 -11.73 11.42 -0.63
N THR A 87 -11.26 11.36 -1.88
CA THR A 87 -11.93 12.01 -3.02
C THR A 87 -13.35 11.46 -3.21
N ARG A 88 -13.54 10.14 -3.11
CA ARG A 88 -14.86 9.53 -3.24
C ARG A 88 -15.83 9.94 -2.12
N ILE A 89 -15.35 9.98 -0.88
CA ILE A 89 -16.12 10.46 0.27
C ILE A 89 -16.55 11.93 0.05
N TYR A 90 -15.63 12.78 -0.39
CA TYR A 90 -15.93 14.19 -0.67
C TYR A 90 -17.01 14.35 -1.76
N HIS A 91 -16.92 13.60 -2.86
CA HIS A 91 -17.93 13.63 -3.91
C HIS A 91 -19.32 13.21 -3.39
N LEU A 92 -19.39 12.15 -2.58
CA LEU A 92 -20.64 11.70 -1.96
C LEU A 92 -21.24 12.77 -1.03
N TYR A 93 -20.41 13.41 -0.18
CA TYR A 93 -20.88 14.51 0.66
C TYR A 93 -21.41 15.70 -0.16
N LYS A 94 -20.72 16.03 -1.25
CA LYS A 94 -21.15 17.10 -2.16
C LYS A 94 -22.48 16.77 -2.83
N GLU A 95 -22.65 15.55 -3.33
CA GLU A 95 -23.90 15.10 -3.95
C GLU A 95 -25.05 15.19 -2.97
N VAL A 96 -24.89 14.63 -1.76
CA VAL A 96 -25.91 14.72 -0.69
C VAL A 96 -26.27 16.18 -0.39
N ALA A 97 -25.28 17.07 -0.26
CA ALA A 97 -25.51 18.49 -0.01
C ALA A 97 -26.24 19.19 -1.17
N THR A 98 -25.93 18.83 -2.42
CA THR A 98 -26.64 19.36 -3.59
C THR A 98 -28.07 18.82 -3.71
N PHE A 99 -28.32 17.57 -3.32
CA PHE A 99 -29.66 16.99 -3.28
C PHE A 99 -30.53 17.62 -2.20
N THR A 100 -29.99 17.91 -1.01
CA THR A 100 -30.73 18.61 0.05
C THR A 100 -30.99 20.08 -0.31
N GLN A 101 -30.09 20.73 -1.05
CA GLN A 101 -30.28 22.11 -1.50
C GLN A 101 -31.25 22.25 -2.68
N GLY A 102 -31.31 21.25 -3.58
CA GLY A 102 -32.29 21.22 -4.68
C GLY A 102 -33.73 20.88 -4.26
N SER A 103 -33.93 20.41 -3.03
CA SER A 103 -35.26 20.08 -2.47
C SER A 103 -35.87 21.23 -1.65
N LEU A 104 -35.20 22.39 -1.59
CA LEU A 104 -35.60 23.59 -0.85
C LEU A 104 -36.05 24.74 -1.77
N HIS A 105 -36.42 24.42 -3.02
CA HIS A 105 -37.04 25.34 -3.97
C HIS A 105 -38.32 24.73 -4.53
#